data_AF-A0A077NY25-F1
#
_entry.id   AF-A0A077NY25-F1
#
_cell.length_a   1.000
_cell.length_b   1.000
_cell.length_c   1.000
_cell.angle_alpha   90.00
_cell.angle_beta   90.00
_cell.angle_gamma   90.00
#
_symmetry.space_group_name_H-M   'P 1'
#
loop_
_entity.id
_entity.type
_entity.pdbx_description
1 polymer ?
#
loop_
_entity_poly.entity_id
_entity_poly.type
_entity_poly.pdbx_seq_one_letter_code
_entity_poly.pdbx_strand_id
1 'polypeptide(L)'
;MADNYVARKDTQWLIISLVPDVCKTPMGPATPPIPYPVIAKLEDASAPTTSVRANGQPVVVFAQSFVPQTLGDEAGMATGVKSGTVGGKCHPKEHTQTVWAGGKLTLRHGDKFWMNGA
;
A
#
# COMPACT_ATOMS: atom_id res chain seq x y z
N MET A 1 12.68 -22.40 -8.38
CA MET A 1 12.79 -21.25 -7.46
C MET A 1 11.39 -20.95 -6.95
N ALA A 2 11.23 -20.43 -5.73
CA ALA A 2 9.90 -20.24 -5.15
C ALA A 2 9.15 -19.13 -5.90
N ASP A 3 7.88 -19.35 -6.25
CA ASP A 3 7.08 -18.35 -6.96
C ASP A 3 6.61 -17.22 -6.02
N ASN A 4 6.53 -17.51 -4.71
CA ASN A 4 6.12 -16.57 -3.67
C ASN A 4 7.30 -16.19 -2.78
N TYR A 5 7.77 -14.95 -2.91
CA TYR A 5 8.85 -14.39 -2.09
C TYR A 5 8.31 -13.58 -0.92
N VAL A 6 9.15 -13.33 0.08
CA VAL A 6 8.88 -12.30 1.11
C VAL A 6 8.75 -10.93 0.44
N ALA A 7 7.83 -10.09 0.94
CA ALA A 7 7.60 -8.77 0.37
C ALA A 7 8.85 -7.89 0.51
N ARG A 8 9.22 -7.20 -0.56
CA ARG A 8 10.47 -6.45 -0.69
C ARG A 8 10.27 -5.22 -1.56
N LYS A 9 11.21 -4.27 -1.49
CA LYS A 9 11.18 -3.06 -2.31
C LYS A 9 11.53 -3.40 -3.76
N ASP A 10 10.52 -3.67 -4.57
CA ASP A 10 10.67 -4.23 -5.91
C ASP A 10 9.48 -3.85 -6.81
N THR A 11 9.75 -3.68 -8.10
CA THR A 11 8.83 -3.12 -9.11
C THR A 11 7.65 -4.04 -9.42
N GLN A 12 7.78 -5.35 -9.16
CA GLN A 12 6.75 -6.33 -9.47
C GLN A 12 5.63 -6.40 -8.42
N TRP A 13 5.83 -5.78 -7.26
CA TRP A 13 4.92 -5.88 -6.14
C TRP A 13 3.90 -4.74 -6.14
N LEU A 14 2.65 -5.11 -6.43
CA LEU A 14 1.49 -4.22 -6.41
C LEU A 14 0.58 -4.53 -5.22
N ILE A 15 0.14 -3.47 -4.55
CA ILE A 15 -0.94 -3.49 -3.58
C ILE A 15 -2.16 -2.94 -4.31
N ILE A 16 -3.21 -3.74 -4.41
CA ILE A 16 -4.41 -3.41 -5.19
C ILE A 16 -5.60 -3.35 -4.23
N SER A 17 -6.42 -2.31 -4.37
CA SER A 17 -7.61 -2.11 -3.54
C SER A 17 -8.58 -3.29 -3.68
N LEU A 18 -8.95 -3.91 -2.54
CA LEU A 18 -10.01 -4.92 -2.49
C LEU A 18 -11.41 -4.32 -2.64
N VAL A 19 -11.57 -3.08 -2.21
CA VAL A 19 -12.80 -2.30 -2.29
C VAL A 19 -12.42 -0.94 -2.88
N PRO A 20 -13.17 -0.41 -3.86
CA PRO A 20 -12.85 0.88 -4.46
C PRO A 20 -12.93 1.99 -3.43
N ASP A 21 -12.08 3.01 -3.60
CA ASP A 21 -12.19 4.22 -2.81
C ASP A 21 -13.24 5.14 -3.41
N VAL A 22 -14.22 5.55 -2.60
CA VAL A 22 -15.33 6.36 -3.08
C VAL A 22 -15.01 7.82 -2.78
N CYS A 23 -14.64 8.58 -3.80
CA CYS A 23 -14.24 9.98 -3.68
C CYS A 23 -15.32 10.95 -4.18
N LYS A 24 -15.42 12.12 -3.54
CA LYS A 24 -16.25 13.20 -4.06
C LYS A 24 -15.56 13.81 -5.29
N THR A 25 -16.23 13.74 -6.42
CA THR A 25 -15.62 14.16 -7.70
C THR A 25 -16.40 15.34 -8.27
N PRO A 26 -15.77 16.52 -8.44
CA PRO A 26 -16.42 17.65 -9.09
C PRO A 26 -16.83 17.33 -10.53
N MET A 27 -18.13 17.43 -10.83
CA MET A 27 -18.70 17.26 -12.16
C MET A 27 -19.70 18.40 -12.42
N GLY A 28 -19.21 19.48 -13.02
CA GLY A 28 -19.98 20.72 -13.16
C GLY A 28 -20.36 21.29 -11.78
N PRO A 29 -21.64 21.63 -11.51
CA PRO A 29 -22.08 22.14 -10.20
C PRO A 29 -22.26 21.04 -9.13
N ALA A 30 -22.10 19.75 -9.46
CA ALA A 30 -22.32 18.64 -8.54
C ALA A 30 -21.00 17.99 -8.07
N THR A 31 -21.06 17.30 -6.93
CA THR A 31 -19.94 16.50 -6.37
C THR A 31 -20.38 15.07 -6.01
N PRO A 32 -20.80 14.26 -7.00
CA PRO A 32 -21.24 12.89 -6.74
C PRO A 32 -20.11 12.01 -6.15
N PRO A 33 -20.46 10.97 -5.37
CA PRO A 33 -19.52 9.95 -4.93
C PRO A 33 -19.18 9.01 -6.10
N ILE A 34 -17.91 8.91 -6.48
CA ILE A 34 -17.42 8.06 -7.58
C ILE A 34 -16.40 7.05 -7.04
N PRO A 35 -16.55 5.74 -7.35
CA PRO A 35 -15.58 4.72 -6.98
C PRO A 35 -14.34 4.76 -7.88
N TYR A 36 -13.15 4.77 -7.27
CA TYR A 36 -11.85 4.71 -7.92
C TYR A 36 -11.09 3.45 -7.51
N PRO A 37 -10.45 2.73 -8.45
CA PRO A 37 -9.47 1.71 -8.12
C PRO A 37 -8.21 2.39 -7.59
N VAL A 38 -7.71 1.94 -6.45
CA VAL A 38 -6.50 2.51 -5.84
C VAL A 38 -5.41 1.46 -5.80
N ILE A 39 -4.20 1.84 -6.21
CA ILE A 39 -3.02 0.98 -6.16
C ILE A 39 -1.90 1.65 -5.37
N ALA A 40 -0.99 0.84 -4.83
CA ALA A 40 0.29 1.28 -4.29
C ALA A 40 1.37 0.30 -4.74
N LYS A 41 2.60 0.79 -4.89
CA LYS A 41 3.73 -0.03 -5.34
C LYS A 41 4.74 -0.18 -4.22
N LEU A 42 5.21 -1.40 -3.96
CA LEU A 42 6.27 -1.59 -2.95
C LEU A 42 7.62 -1.06 -3.41
N GLU A 43 7.82 -0.75 -4.70
CA GLU A 43 9.00 -0.05 -5.20
C GLU A 43 9.19 1.31 -4.52
N ASP A 44 8.09 1.96 -4.11
CA ASP A 44 8.08 3.26 -3.44
C ASP A 44 8.10 3.11 -1.90
N ALA A 45 8.25 1.89 -1.38
CA ALA A 45 8.25 1.66 0.06
C ALA A 45 9.35 2.47 0.78
N SER A 46 8.92 3.17 1.82
CA SER A 46 9.75 3.89 2.76
C SER A 46 10.08 3.03 3.98
N ALA A 47 11.23 3.30 4.58
CA ALA A 47 11.77 2.57 5.73
C ALA A 47 11.78 1.03 5.60
N PRO A 48 12.23 0.43 4.47
CA PRO A 48 12.49 -1.01 4.44
C PRO A 48 13.64 -1.37 5.37
N THR A 49 13.76 -2.65 5.73
CA THR A 49 14.95 -3.12 6.45
C THR A 49 16.10 -3.38 5.48
N THR A 50 17.26 -2.80 5.74
CA THR A 50 18.46 -2.91 4.89
C THR A 50 19.42 -4.01 5.33
N SER A 51 19.27 -4.50 6.57
CA SER A 51 20.11 -5.59 7.11
C SER A 51 19.77 -6.95 6.52
N VAL A 52 18.57 -7.12 5.96
CA VAL A 52 18.11 -8.35 5.32
C VAL A 52 17.66 -8.03 3.90
N ARG A 53 18.15 -8.81 2.94
CA ARG A 53 17.81 -8.66 1.52
C ARG A 53 17.19 -9.95 0.99
N ALA A 54 16.15 -9.81 0.19
CA ALA A 54 15.54 -10.91 -0.57
C ALA A 54 15.73 -10.60 -2.05
N ASN A 55 16.30 -11.54 -2.82
CA ASN A 55 16.62 -11.33 -4.24
C ASN A 55 17.38 -10.01 -4.51
N GLY A 56 18.33 -9.67 -3.64
CA GLY A 56 19.12 -8.44 -3.75
C GLY A 56 18.39 -7.15 -3.33
N GLN A 57 17.10 -7.20 -2.96
CA GLN A 57 16.34 -6.01 -2.55
C GLN A 57 16.05 -5.99 -1.04
N PRO A 58 16.01 -4.79 -0.41
CA PRO A 58 15.61 -4.62 0.98
C PRO A 58 14.20 -5.18 1.26
N VAL A 59 14.03 -5.83 2.40
CA VAL A 59 12.74 -6.43 2.79
C VAL A 59 11.81 -5.36 3.39
N VAL A 60 10.52 -5.44 3.07
CA VAL A 60 9.47 -4.59 3.65
C VAL A 60 8.93 -5.29 4.89
N VAL A 61 8.88 -4.59 6.03
CA VAL A 61 8.56 -5.19 7.33
C VAL A 61 7.42 -4.46 8.04
N PHE A 62 6.69 -5.23 8.86
CA PHE A 62 5.53 -4.74 9.61
C PHE A 62 5.91 -3.68 10.65
N ALA A 63 5.00 -2.72 10.89
CA ALA A 63 5.13 -1.63 11.85
C ALA A 63 6.37 -0.73 11.67
N GLN A 64 6.94 -0.70 10.47
CA GLN A 64 8.06 0.17 10.11
C GLN A 64 7.92 0.65 8.66
N SER A 65 7.76 -0.29 7.73
CA SER A 65 7.71 0.05 6.31
C SER A 65 6.31 0.45 5.87
N PHE A 66 6.23 1.38 4.93
CA PHE A 66 4.98 1.87 4.36
C PHE A 66 5.20 2.44 2.96
N VAL A 67 4.16 2.47 2.14
CA VAL A 67 4.20 3.18 0.85
C VAL A 67 3.63 4.58 1.06
N PRO A 68 4.36 5.65 0.69
CA PRO A 68 4.00 7.02 1.07
C PRO A 68 2.73 7.53 0.37
N GLN A 69 2.45 7.04 -0.83
CA GLN A 69 1.35 7.52 -1.66
C GLN A 69 0.64 6.36 -2.34
N THR A 70 -0.69 6.42 -2.38
CA THR A 70 -1.50 5.62 -3.30
C THR A 70 -1.74 6.35 -4.62
N LEU A 71 -2.07 5.60 -5.67
CA LEU A 71 -2.34 6.08 -7.02
C LEU A 71 -3.73 5.64 -7.48
N GLY A 72 -4.38 6.43 -8.34
CA GLY A 72 -5.65 6.10 -9.00
C GLY A 72 -6.88 6.85 -8.50
N ASP A 73 -6.79 7.57 -7.38
CA ASP A 73 -7.84 8.41 -6.79
C ASP A 73 -7.65 9.92 -7.04
N GLU A 74 -6.67 10.32 -7.87
CA GLU A 74 -6.27 11.72 -8.05
C GLU A 74 -7.36 12.60 -8.66
N ALA A 75 -8.28 12.01 -9.43
CA ALA A 75 -9.43 12.71 -10.01
C ALA A 75 -10.49 13.09 -8.95
N GLY A 76 -10.49 12.41 -7.79
CA GLY A 76 -11.35 12.68 -6.65
C GLY A 76 -10.90 13.88 -5.83
N MET A 77 -10.70 15.04 -6.47
CA MET A 77 -10.10 16.25 -5.86
C MET A 77 -10.80 16.77 -4.59
N ALA A 78 -12.05 16.37 -4.33
CA ALA A 78 -12.79 16.76 -3.11
C ALA A 78 -12.73 15.69 -2.00
N THR A 79 -11.67 14.87 -2.02
CA THR A 79 -11.29 13.82 -1.05
C THR A 79 -12.21 12.59 -0.99
N GLY A 80 -11.68 11.48 -0.48
CA GLY A 80 -12.44 10.26 -0.23
C GLY A 80 -13.57 10.48 0.78
N VAL A 81 -14.77 9.99 0.48
CA VAL A 81 -15.95 10.09 1.35
C VAL A 81 -15.69 9.42 2.71
N LYS A 82 -14.89 8.35 2.73
CA LYS A 82 -14.49 7.64 3.95
C LYS A 82 -13.07 7.97 4.43
N SER A 83 -12.10 8.09 3.53
CA SER A 83 -10.70 8.34 3.91
C SER A 83 -10.41 9.80 4.27
N GLY A 84 -11.14 10.75 3.69
CA GLY A 84 -10.85 12.18 3.84
C GLY A 84 -9.53 12.63 3.20
N THR A 85 -8.82 11.73 2.53
CA THR A 85 -7.54 11.98 1.85
C THR A 85 -7.61 11.63 0.37
N VAL A 86 -6.65 12.14 -0.39
CA VAL A 86 -6.33 11.71 -1.77
C VAL A 86 -4.87 11.29 -1.74
N GLY A 87 -4.54 10.09 -2.22
CA GLY A 87 -3.15 9.63 -2.28
C GLY A 87 -2.49 9.40 -0.91
N GLY A 88 -3.25 8.99 0.10
CA GLY A 88 -2.77 8.76 1.47
C GLY A 88 -1.78 7.59 1.59
N LYS A 89 -1.15 7.46 2.76
CA LYS A 89 -0.19 6.40 3.03
C LYS A 89 -0.84 5.02 2.99
N CYS A 90 -0.05 4.03 2.60
CA CYS A 90 -0.44 2.63 2.59
C CYS A 90 0.45 1.83 3.55
N HIS A 91 -0.17 1.23 4.56
CA HIS A 91 0.50 0.53 5.66
C HIS A 91 0.12 -0.95 5.70
N PRO A 92 1.06 -1.86 6.01
CA PRO A 92 0.74 -3.27 6.16
C PRO A 92 -0.28 -3.47 7.30
N LYS A 93 -1.32 -4.28 7.05
CA LYS A 93 -2.35 -4.64 8.03
C LYS A 93 -2.15 -6.05 8.55
N GLU A 94 -1.88 -6.99 7.66
CA GLU A 94 -1.55 -8.37 8.02
C GLU A 94 -0.04 -8.60 7.93
N HIS A 95 0.44 -9.58 8.66
CA HIS A 95 1.85 -9.96 8.71
C HIS A 95 1.97 -11.40 9.24
N THR A 96 3.16 -11.99 9.13
CA THR A 96 3.45 -13.26 9.81
C THR A 96 3.54 -13.10 11.33
N GLN A 97 3.32 -14.17 12.08
CA GLN A 97 3.46 -14.18 13.54
C GLN A 97 4.81 -14.74 14.02
N THR A 98 5.59 -15.35 13.14
CA THR A 98 6.75 -16.18 13.53
C THR A 98 8.05 -15.83 12.83
N VAL A 99 8.01 -15.17 11.67
CA VAL A 99 9.21 -14.87 10.85
C VAL A 99 9.59 -13.40 10.99
N TRP A 100 10.88 -13.17 11.27
CA TRP A 100 11.42 -11.84 11.55
C TRP A 100 12.54 -11.49 10.56
N ALA A 101 12.64 -10.22 10.19
CA ALA A 101 13.76 -9.64 9.45
C ALA A 101 14.10 -8.27 10.02
N GLY A 102 15.38 -8.03 10.32
CA GLY A 102 15.83 -6.77 10.92
C GLY A 102 15.08 -6.37 12.20
N GLY A 103 14.73 -7.36 13.04
CA GLY A 103 14.03 -7.13 14.31
C GLY A 103 12.55 -6.79 14.17
N LYS A 104 11.95 -6.97 13.00
CA LYS A 104 10.52 -6.75 12.74
C LYS A 104 9.89 -7.97 12.06
N LEU A 105 8.58 -8.14 12.20
CA LEU A 105 7.83 -9.21 11.53
C LEU A 105 7.78 -8.97 10.02
N THR A 106 7.90 -10.03 9.23
CA THR A 106 7.90 -9.94 7.77
C THR A 106 6.50 -9.96 7.17
N LEU A 107 6.41 -9.50 5.93
CA LEU A 107 5.20 -9.51 5.13
C LEU A 107 5.30 -10.58 4.03
N ARG A 108 4.19 -11.22 3.74
CA ARG A 108 4.05 -12.30 2.75
C ARG A 108 3.26 -11.81 1.54
N HIS A 109 3.31 -12.60 0.48
CA HIS A 109 2.35 -12.45 -0.61
C HIS A 109 0.92 -12.65 -0.07
N GLY A 110 0.02 -11.74 -0.43
CA GLY A 110 -1.39 -11.76 -0.02
C GLY A 110 -1.70 -11.14 1.34
N ASP A 111 -0.71 -10.72 2.13
CA ASP A 111 -0.97 -9.96 3.36
C ASP A 111 -1.65 -8.62 3.00
N LYS A 112 -2.75 -8.30 3.69
CA LYS A 112 -3.53 -7.07 3.41
C LYS A 112 -2.82 -5.82 3.88
N PHE A 113 -3.19 -4.69 3.26
CA PHE A 113 -2.75 -3.35 3.60
C PHE A 113 -3.94 -2.43 3.86
N TRP A 114 -3.73 -1.45 4.75
CA TRP A 114 -4.51 -0.24 4.79
C TRP A 114 -4.06 0.67 3.65
N MET A 115 -5.01 1.22 2.89
CA MET A 115 -4.74 2.10 1.76
C MET A 115 -5.42 3.45 1.97
N ASN A 116 -4.84 4.50 1.40
CA ASN A 116 -5.34 5.88 1.46
C ASN A 116 -5.66 6.35 2.90
N GLY A 117 -4.70 6.25 3.82
CA GLY A 117 -4.78 6.94 5.12
C GLY A 117 -5.69 6.34 6.20
N ALA A 118 -6.04 5.05 6.10
CA ALA A 118 -6.76 4.35 7.18
C ALA A 118 -5.89 4.08 8.42
#